data_AF-A0A6N9BER9-F1
#
_entry.id   AF-A0A6N9BER9-F1
#
_cell.length_a   1.000
_cell.length_b   1.000
_cell.length_c   1.000
_cell.angle_alpha   90.00
_cell.angle_beta   90.00
_cell.angle_gamma   90.00
#
_symmetry.space_group_name_H-M   'P 1'
#
loop_
_entity.id
_entity.type
_entity.pdbx_description
1 polymer ?
#
loop_
_entity_poly.entity_id
_entity_poly.type
_entity_poly.pdbx_seq_one_letter_code
_entity_poly.pdbx_strand_id
1 'polypeptide(L)'
;MKTATRLLRSLAPVCVFALVSMSASAQHAHGTSPYAHGQSAEIPSLTAEEVRELREGDGMGLARAAELNRFPGPRHLLELKAELGLAGRQLRRIEAIYEKMKAQAVAKGETILAAERHLAGLFASGGPTAAKVTQVTGHLGAMQGELRAIHLLAHIEAARELTPEQVESYHRLRGYSH
;
A
#
# COMPACT_ATOMS: atom_id res chain seq x y z
N MET A 1 -13.93 -76.60 -50.47
CA MET A 1 -12.59 -77.22 -50.32
C MET A 1 -11.54 -76.26 -50.86
N LYS A 2 -10.37 -76.21 -50.18
CA LYS A 2 -9.19 -75.34 -50.38
C LYS A 2 -9.30 -73.96 -49.70
N THR A 3 -8.98 -73.79 -48.41
CA THR A 3 -7.64 -73.67 -47.76
C THR A 3 -6.69 -72.70 -48.45
N ALA A 4 -6.28 -71.61 -47.78
CA ALA A 4 -4.95 -71.49 -47.16
C ALA A 4 -4.64 -70.07 -46.64
N THR A 5 -4.00 -70.09 -45.49
CA THR A 5 -3.46 -69.09 -44.56
C THR A 5 -2.42 -68.12 -45.14
N ARG A 6 -2.19 -67.01 -44.39
CA ARG A 6 -0.98 -66.15 -44.21
C ARG A 6 -1.11 -64.73 -44.80
N LEU A 7 -0.68 -63.63 -44.16
CA LEU A 7 0.25 -63.37 -43.05
C LEU A 7 -0.06 -61.97 -42.47
N LEU A 8 0.05 -61.84 -41.15
CA LEU A 8 0.08 -60.57 -40.42
C LEU A 8 1.38 -59.82 -40.74
N ARG A 9 1.31 -58.55 -41.21
CA ARG A 9 2.45 -57.62 -41.23
C ARG A 9 2.00 -56.19 -40.90
N SER A 10 2.40 -55.77 -39.70
CA SER A 10 2.82 -54.45 -39.21
C SER A 10 2.32 -53.17 -39.88
N LEU A 11 1.86 -52.21 -39.06
CA LEU A 11 2.57 -50.95 -38.80
C LEU A 11 1.83 -50.19 -37.67
N ALA A 12 2.41 -50.19 -36.47
CA ALA A 12 2.00 -49.27 -35.41
C ALA A 12 2.42 -47.84 -35.81
N PRO A 13 1.58 -46.81 -35.60
CA PRO A 13 1.99 -45.44 -35.86
C PRO A 13 3.00 -45.03 -34.79
N VAL A 14 4.24 -44.79 -35.21
CA VAL A 14 5.24 -44.10 -34.40
C VAL A 14 4.78 -42.66 -34.25
N CYS A 15 4.16 -42.34 -33.11
CA CYS A 15 3.91 -40.96 -32.70
C CYS A 15 5.25 -40.29 -32.42
N VAL A 16 5.74 -39.53 -33.39
CA VAL A 16 6.86 -38.60 -33.20
C VAL A 16 6.35 -37.44 -32.34
N PHE A 17 6.61 -37.51 -31.03
CA PHE A 17 6.47 -36.35 -30.15
C PHE A 17 7.60 -35.37 -30.49
N ALA A 18 7.29 -34.33 -31.26
CA ALA A 18 8.16 -33.18 -31.42
C ALA A 18 8.22 -32.43 -30.08
N LEU A 19 9.30 -32.66 -29.32
CA LEU A 19 9.69 -31.82 -28.20
C LEU A 19 10.08 -30.44 -28.74
N VAL A 20 9.09 -29.54 -28.82
CA VAL A 20 9.34 -28.12 -28.99
C VAL A 20 9.90 -27.62 -27.66
N SER A 21 11.21 -27.50 -27.57
CA SER A 21 11.88 -26.80 -26.47
C SER A 21 11.39 -25.35 -26.46
N MET A 22 10.43 -25.03 -25.59
CA MET A 22 10.12 -23.65 -25.25
C MET A 22 11.32 -23.08 -24.51
N SER A 23 12.18 -22.36 -25.22
CA SER A 23 13.12 -21.44 -24.60
C SER A 23 12.31 -20.33 -23.93
N ALA A 24 12.05 -20.49 -22.63
CA ALA A 24 11.56 -19.43 -21.78
C ALA A 24 12.65 -18.33 -21.72
N SER A 25 12.58 -17.41 -22.67
CA SER A 25 13.37 -16.19 -22.64
C SER A 25 12.75 -15.29 -21.59
N ALA A 26 13.24 -15.35 -20.36
CA ALA A 26 13.09 -14.25 -19.42
C ALA A 26 13.88 -13.05 -19.98
N GLN A 27 13.25 -12.30 -20.89
CA GLN A 27 13.78 -11.02 -21.34
C GLN A 27 13.66 -10.03 -20.17
N HIS A 28 14.71 -9.92 -19.36
CA HIS A 28 14.94 -8.68 -18.63
C HIS A 28 15.22 -7.61 -19.67
N ALA A 29 14.19 -6.85 -20.05
CA ALA A 29 14.35 -5.65 -20.83
C ALA A 29 15.22 -4.67 -20.03
N HIS A 30 16.52 -4.61 -20.34
CA HIS A 30 17.43 -3.55 -19.87
C HIS A 30 17.16 -2.23 -20.62
N GLY A 31 15.90 -1.78 -20.61
CA GLY A 31 15.46 -0.57 -21.25
C GLY A 31 14.66 0.25 -20.25
N THR A 32 15.27 1.34 -19.76
CA THR A 32 14.75 2.30 -18.77
C THR A 32 14.74 1.81 -17.31
N SER A 33 15.20 2.70 -16.42
CA SER A 33 15.20 2.49 -14.97
C SER A 33 13.75 2.46 -14.45
N PRO A 34 13.40 1.63 -13.45
CA PRO A 34 12.08 1.67 -12.81
C PRO A 34 11.78 3.03 -12.17
N TYR A 35 12.82 3.83 -11.88
CA TYR A 35 12.69 5.19 -11.38
C TYR A 35 12.39 6.21 -12.47
N ALA A 36 12.54 5.90 -13.76
CA ALA A 36 12.40 6.87 -14.85
C ALA A 36 10.97 7.41 -15.03
N HIS A 37 9.99 6.77 -14.39
CA HIS A 37 8.58 7.11 -14.49
C HIS A 37 7.98 7.33 -13.10
N GLY A 38 6.99 8.23 -12.99
CA GLY A 38 6.21 8.43 -11.77
C GLY A 38 6.81 9.38 -10.72
N GLN A 39 8.02 9.90 -10.94
CA GLN A 39 8.65 10.91 -10.07
C GLN A 39 7.79 12.17 -9.96
N SER A 40 7.73 12.75 -8.77
CA SER A 40 7.18 14.09 -8.59
C SER A 40 8.11 15.13 -9.20
N ALA A 41 7.53 16.12 -9.89
CA ALA A 41 8.27 17.27 -10.41
C ALA A 41 8.92 18.10 -9.28
N GLU A 42 8.36 18.05 -8.07
CA GLU A 42 8.83 18.84 -6.93
C GLU A 42 9.90 18.11 -6.11
N ILE A 43 9.74 16.80 -5.95
CA ILE A 43 10.63 15.95 -5.14
C ILE A 43 10.90 14.67 -5.95
N PRO A 44 11.93 14.65 -6.82
CA PRO A 44 12.17 13.52 -7.73
C PRO A 44 12.44 12.18 -7.03
N SER A 45 12.81 12.20 -5.74
CA SER A 45 12.98 10.99 -4.92
C SER A 45 11.66 10.35 -4.47
N LEU A 46 10.53 11.04 -4.63
CA LEU A 46 9.19 10.56 -4.33
C LEU A 46 8.34 10.48 -5.59
N THR A 47 7.34 9.62 -5.56
CA THR A 47 6.29 9.59 -6.58
C THR A 47 5.33 10.76 -6.41
N ALA A 48 4.63 11.13 -7.49
CA ALA A 48 3.56 12.14 -7.42
C ALA A 48 2.43 11.74 -6.45
N GLU A 49 2.18 10.44 -6.30
CA GLU A 49 1.21 9.90 -5.34
C GLU A 49 1.67 10.07 -3.90
N GLU A 50 2.91 9.71 -3.56
CA GLU A 50 3.43 9.91 -2.20
C GLU A 50 3.41 11.38 -1.79
N VAL A 51 3.76 12.29 -2.70
CA VAL A 51 3.67 13.73 -2.43
C VAL A 51 2.23 14.15 -2.17
N ARG A 52 1.27 13.68 -2.97
CA ARG A 52 -0.15 13.98 -2.76
C ARG A 52 -0.64 13.43 -1.43
N GLU A 53 -0.37 12.15 -1.13
CA GLU A 53 -0.83 11.52 0.10
C GLU A 53 -0.25 12.20 1.35
N LEU A 54 1.03 12.61 1.33
CA LEU A 54 1.62 13.37 2.43
C LEU A 54 0.97 14.75 2.59
N ARG A 55 0.74 15.47 1.49
CA ARG A 55 0.08 16.79 1.51
C ARG A 55 -1.35 16.73 2.02
N GLU A 56 -2.06 15.70 1.58
CA GLU A 56 -3.43 15.51 2.00
C GLU A 56 -3.47 14.90 3.40
N GLY A 57 -2.40 14.28 3.92
CA GLY A 57 -2.44 13.59 5.21
C GLY A 57 -3.25 12.28 5.12
N ASP A 58 -3.16 11.61 3.99
CA ASP A 58 -3.80 10.34 3.74
C ASP A 58 -3.05 9.19 4.41
N GLY A 59 -3.76 8.09 4.62
CA GLY A 59 -3.28 7.02 5.47
C GLY A 59 -2.11 6.22 4.91
N MET A 60 -1.82 6.24 3.60
CA MET A 60 -0.73 5.50 2.91
C MET A 60 -0.60 4.01 3.33
N GLY A 61 -1.67 3.39 3.84
CA GLY A 61 -1.62 2.07 4.48
C GLY A 61 -0.90 1.99 5.85
N LEU A 62 -0.47 3.11 6.44
CA LEU A 62 0.24 3.21 7.72
C LEU A 62 -0.52 2.58 8.90
N ALA A 63 -1.84 2.63 8.86
CA ALA A 63 -2.72 2.12 9.92
C ALA A 63 -3.19 0.67 9.71
N ARG A 64 -2.67 -0.05 8.70
CA ARG A 64 -3.11 -1.44 8.39
C ARG A 64 -3.09 -2.38 9.60
N ALA A 65 -2.12 -2.22 10.50
CA ALA A 65 -2.06 -3.02 11.72
C ALA A 65 -3.29 -2.83 12.61
N ALA A 66 -3.85 -1.62 12.71
CA ALA A 66 -5.08 -1.36 13.45
C ALA A 66 -6.31 -1.87 12.68
N GLU A 67 -6.39 -1.50 11.39
CA GLU A 67 -7.52 -1.83 10.51
C GLU A 67 -7.78 -3.34 10.44
N LEU A 68 -6.73 -4.15 10.32
CA LEU A 68 -6.83 -5.60 10.23
C LEU A 68 -7.09 -6.29 11.59
N ASN A 69 -6.97 -5.58 12.71
CA ASN A 69 -6.97 -6.19 14.05
C ASN A 69 -8.03 -5.60 15.00
N ARG A 70 -9.20 -5.16 14.52
CA ARG A 70 -10.25 -4.75 15.48
C ARG A 70 -10.57 -3.28 15.55
N PHE A 71 -9.78 -2.43 14.89
CA PHE A 71 -9.71 -1.00 15.18
C PHE A 71 -10.10 -0.19 13.94
N PRO A 72 -11.39 0.18 13.81
CA PRO A 72 -11.89 0.93 12.66
C PRO A 72 -11.25 2.31 12.53
N GLY A 73 -10.90 2.68 11.30
CA GLY A 73 -10.39 4.01 10.98
C GLY A 73 -11.50 5.07 10.93
N PRO A 74 -11.29 6.28 11.47
CA PRO A 74 -12.33 7.31 11.53
C PRO A 74 -12.86 7.72 10.16
N ARG A 75 -12.00 7.80 9.12
CA ARG A 75 -12.45 8.07 7.74
C ARG A 75 -13.49 7.05 7.27
N HIS A 76 -13.17 5.77 7.44
CA HIS A 76 -14.01 4.67 6.98
C HIS A 76 -15.30 4.54 7.79
N LEU A 77 -15.26 4.90 9.07
CA LEU A 77 -16.48 5.02 9.88
C LEU A 77 -17.41 6.10 9.34
N LEU A 78 -16.87 7.26 8.94
CA LEU A 78 -17.65 8.34 8.35
C LEU A 78 -18.22 7.96 6.98
N GLU A 79 -17.48 7.18 6.18
CA GLU A 79 -17.97 6.59 4.92
C GLU A 79 -19.14 5.63 5.13
N LEU A 80 -19.12 4.83 6.20
CA LEU A 80 -20.13 3.82 6.54
C LEU A 80 -21.14 4.29 7.60
N LYS A 81 -21.29 5.60 7.80
CA LYS A 81 -22.02 6.14 8.95
C LYS A 81 -23.49 5.71 8.99
N ALA A 82 -24.14 5.56 7.83
CA ALA A 82 -25.54 5.17 7.75
C ALA A 82 -25.72 3.69 8.10
N GLU A 83 -24.87 2.83 7.54
CA GLU A 83 -24.85 1.38 7.73
C GLU A 83 -24.50 0.99 9.17
N LEU A 84 -23.68 1.81 9.83
CA LEU A 84 -23.27 1.63 11.22
C LEU A 84 -24.20 2.33 12.23
N GLY A 85 -25.21 3.08 11.75
CA GLY A 85 -26.13 3.84 12.59
C GLY A 85 -25.45 4.94 13.41
N LEU A 86 -24.33 5.50 12.93
CA LEU A 86 -23.61 6.55 13.64
C LEU A 86 -24.41 7.85 13.60
N ALA A 87 -24.84 8.32 14.77
CA ALA A 87 -25.65 9.53 14.88
C ALA A 87 -25.34 10.35 16.14
N GLY A 88 -25.86 11.58 16.16
CA GLY A 88 -25.86 12.44 17.34
C GLY A 88 -24.44 12.66 17.90
N ARG A 89 -24.25 12.32 19.18
CA ARG A 89 -22.98 12.54 19.89
C ARG A 89 -21.85 11.65 19.36
N GLN A 90 -22.16 10.43 18.96
CA GLN A 90 -21.17 9.46 18.47
C GLN A 90 -20.56 9.95 17.15
N LEU A 91 -21.39 10.31 16.18
CA LEU A 91 -20.95 10.84 14.89
C LEU A 91 -20.05 12.08 15.06
N ARG A 92 -20.49 13.06 15.88
CA ARG A 92 -19.69 14.27 16.14
C ARG A 92 -18.32 13.98 16.76
N ARG A 93 -18.19 12.94 17.59
CA ARG A 93 -16.90 12.55 18.17
C ARG A 93 -15.99 11.90 17.12
N ILE A 94 -16.54 11.05 16.25
CA ILE A 94 -15.78 10.44 15.15
C ILE A 94 -15.32 11.50 14.14
N GLU A 95 -16.18 12.48 13.81
CA GLU A 95 -15.80 13.64 12.98
C GLU A 95 -14.65 14.42 13.63
N ALA A 96 -14.74 14.74 14.92
CA ALA A 96 -13.67 15.45 15.63
C ALA A 96 -12.34 14.66 15.66
N ILE A 97 -12.40 13.33 15.81
CA ILE A 97 -11.21 12.46 15.75
C ILE A 97 -10.60 12.48 14.34
N TYR A 98 -11.43 12.39 13.29
CA TYR A 98 -10.98 12.46 11.91
C TYR A 98 -10.29 13.80 11.61
N GLU A 99 -10.93 14.92 11.93
CA GLU A 99 -10.40 16.26 11.66
C GLU A 99 -9.09 16.51 12.41
N LYS A 100 -9.02 16.13 13.69
CA LYS A 100 -7.78 16.21 14.49
C LYS A 100 -6.66 15.40 13.84
N MET A 101 -6.92 14.15 13.50
CA MET A 101 -5.94 13.27 12.85
C MET A 101 -5.48 13.87 11.50
N LYS A 102 -6.42 14.30 10.66
CA LYS A 102 -6.14 14.87 9.33
C LYS A 102 -5.26 16.11 9.45
N ALA A 103 -5.60 17.05 10.35
CA ALA A 103 -4.81 18.25 10.57
C ALA A 103 -3.37 17.93 11.04
N GLN A 104 -3.22 16.97 11.96
CA GLN A 104 -1.90 16.51 12.43
C GLN A 104 -1.10 15.82 11.31
N ALA A 105 -1.76 14.97 10.52
CA ALA A 105 -1.13 14.25 9.41
C ALA A 105 -0.66 15.19 8.30
N VAL A 106 -1.47 16.17 7.89
CA VAL A 106 -1.09 17.22 6.91
C VAL A 106 0.12 18.00 7.40
N ALA A 107 0.08 18.49 8.64
CA ALA A 107 1.20 19.25 9.21
C ALA A 107 2.49 18.42 9.23
N LYS A 108 2.40 17.13 9.59
CA LYS A 108 3.54 16.21 9.57
C LYS A 108 4.02 15.91 8.14
N GLY A 109 3.10 15.70 7.21
CA GLY A 109 3.39 15.46 5.80
C GLY A 109 4.20 16.60 5.18
N GLU A 110 3.81 17.85 5.41
CA GLU A 110 4.56 19.03 4.95
C GLU A 110 5.99 19.07 5.52
N THR A 111 6.18 18.71 6.79
CA THR A 111 7.53 18.63 7.38
C THR A 111 8.38 17.51 6.77
N ILE A 112 7.77 16.38 6.43
CA ILE A 112 8.44 15.27 5.73
C ILE A 112 8.85 15.71 4.33
N LEU A 113 7.94 16.33 3.57
CA LEU A 113 8.22 16.83 2.22
C LEU A 113 9.36 17.87 2.21
N ALA A 114 9.42 18.74 3.21
CA ALA A 114 10.53 19.69 3.36
C ALA A 114 11.87 18.99 3.61
N ALA A 115 11.89 17.94 4.45
CA ALA A 115 13.09 17.17 4.72
C ALA A 115 13.54 16.31 3.53
N GLU A 116 12.59 15.76 2.76
CA GLU A 116 12.88 15.04 1.50
C GLU A 116 13.47 15.98 0.45
N ARG A 117 12.94 17.21 0.31
CA ARG A 117 13.55 18.26 -0.52
C ARG A 117 14.97 18.58 -0.08
N HIS A 118 15.21 18.68 1.23
CA HIS A 118 16.54 18.94 1.75
C HIS A 118 17.51 17.79 1.43
N LEU A 119 17.09 16.54 1.63
CA LEU A 119 17.87 15.36 1.30
C LEU A 119 18.22 15.32 -0.19
N ALA A 120 17.24 15.54 -1.07
CA ALA A 120 17.47 15.62 -2.51
C ALA A 120 18.48 16.72 -2.88
N GLY A 121 18.39 17.88 -2.26
CA GLY A 121 19.33 19.00 -2.45
C GLY A 121 20.77 18.67 -2.02
N LEU A 122 20.96 17.89 -0.95
CA LEU A 122 22.29 17.45 -0.52
C LEU A 122 22.99 16.61 -1.59
N PHE A 123 22.26 15.72 -2.26
CA PHE A 123 22.80 14.90 -3.35
C PHE A 123 22.98 15.71 -4.65
N ALA A 124 22.01 16.56 -5.01
CA ALA A 124 22.08 17.38 -6.22
C ALA A 124 23.24 18.38 -6.20
N SER A 125 23.62 18.89 -5.02
CA SER A 125 24.75 19.82 -4.85
C SER A 125 26.13 19.17 -4.88
N GLY A 126 26.22 17.83 -4.99
CA GLY A 126 27.50 17.10 -5.10
C GLY A 126 28.31 17.04 -3.80
N GLY A 127 27.76 17.49 -2.66
CA GLY A 127 28.43 17.50 -1.35
C GLY A 127 27.76 16.68 -0.24
N PRO A 128 27.17 15.49 -0.49
CA PRO A 128 26.65 14.67 0.60
C PRO A 128 27.81 14.14 1.44
N THR A 129 27.81 14.44 2.74
CA THR A 129 28.70 13.76 3.70
C THR A 129 27.92 12.69 4.44
N ALA A 130 28.60 11.60 4.82
CA ALA A 130 27.97 10.52 5.59
C ALA A 130 27.27 11.05 6.85
N ALA A 131 27.89 12.00 7.55
CA ALA A 131 27.30 12.62 8.74
C ALA A 131 25.98 13.34 8.44
N LYS A 132 25.92 14.17 7.38
CA LYS A 132 24.70 14.90 7.00
C LYS A 132 23.58 13.95 6.56
N VAL A 133 23.92 12.95 5.75
CA VAL A 133 22.96 11.95 5.29
C VAL A 133 22.35 11.21 6.48
N THR A 134 23.19 10.67 7.37
CA THR A 134 22.73 9.96 8.59
C THR A 134 21.84 10.84 9.47
N GLN A 135 22.18 12.12 9.63
CA GLN A 135 21.37 13.05 10.42
C GLN A 135 19.99 13.27 9.80
N VAL A 136 19.94 13.60 8.51
CA VAL A 136 18.68 13.92 7.81
C VAL A 136 17.78 12.69 7.71
N THR A 137 18.34 11.52 7.38
CA THR A 137 17.55 10.28 7.27
C THR A 137 17.09 9.78 8.63
N GLY A 138 17.87 9.98 9.70
CA GLY A 138 17.44 9.70 11.07
C GLY A 138 16.22 10.55 11.48
N HIS A 139 16.23 11.85 11.16
CA HIS A 139 15.09 12.73 11.40
C HIS A 139 13.88 12.34 10.53
N LEU A 140 14.07 12.00 9.26
CA LEU A 140 13.00 11.50 8.38
C LEU A 140 12.35 10.25 8.95
N GLY A 141 13.15 9.27 9.40
CA GLY A 141 12.64 8.05 10.03
C GLY A 141 11.80 8.33 11.28
N ALA A 142 12.24 9.27 12.13
CA ALA A 142 11.45 9.70 13.29
C ALA A 142 10.12 10.33 12.87
N MET A 143 10.12 11.24 11.90
CA MET A 143 8.89 11.89 11.41
C MET A 143 7.92 10.93 10.74
N GLN A 144 8.42 9.95 9.99
CA GLN A 144 7.59 8.87 9.41
C GLN A 144 6.96 8.01 10.52
N GLY A 145 7.72 7.72 11.58
CA GLY A 145 7.20 7.03 12.77
C GLY A 145 6.09 7.84 13.46
N GLU A 146 6.26 9.15 13.60
CA GLU A 146 5.25 10.04 14.16
C GLU A 146 3.99 10.12 13.28
N LEU A 147 4.13 10.21 11.96
CA LEU A 147 2.99 10.17 11.03
C LEU A 147 2.20 8.87 11.18
N ARG A 148 2.90 7.74 11.25
CA ARG A 148 2.27 6.43 11.48
C ARG A 148 1.54 6.38 12.83
N ALA A 149 2.13 6.95 13.88
CA ALA A 149 1.50 7.03 15.19
C ALA A 149 0.22 7.88 15.17
N ILE A 150 0.20 9.02 14.47
CA ILE A 150 -1.00 9.87 14.31
C ILE A 150 -2.18 9.03 13.80
N HIS A 151 -1.98 8.25 12.74
CA HIS A 151 -3.04 7.40 12.20
C HIS A 151 -3.44 6.27 13.16
N LEU A 152 -2.47 5.54 13.72
CA LEU A 152 -2.78 4.42 14.63
C LEU A 152 -3.52 4.88 15.90
N LEU A 153 -3.14 6.02 16.46
CA LEU A 153 -3.82 6.59 17.63
C LEU A 153 -5.25 7.02 17.30
N ALA A 154 -5.49 7.56 16.11
CA ALA A 154 -6.84 7.89 15.66
C ALA A 154 -7.75 6.66 15.53
N HIS A 155 -7.21 5.51 15.10
CA HIS A 155 -7.94 4.23 15.11
C HIS A 155 -8.28 3.77 16.54
N ILE A 156 -7.35 3.94 17.50
CA ILE A 156 -7.60 3.61 18.91
C ILE A 156 -8.69 4.52 19.50
N GLU A 157 -8.61 5.83 19.23
CA GLU A 157 -9.62 6.81 19.68
C GLU A 157 -10.99 6.50 19.06
N ALA A 158 -11.04 6.24 17.76
CA ALA A 158 -12.28 5.95 17.05
C ALA A 158 -12.92 4.64 17.52
N ALA A 159 -12.15 3.57 17.72
CA ALA A 159 -12.68 2.29 18.19
C ALA A 159 -13.36 2.40 19.57
N ARG A 160 -12.90 3.29 20.45
CA ARG A 160 -13.52 3.53 21.77
C ARG A 160 -14.90 4.20 21.69
N GLU A 161 -15.23 4.77 20.53
CA GLU A 161 -16.53 5.38 20.30
C GLU A 161 -17.58 4.37 19.84
N LEU A 162 -17.20 3.15 19.46
CA LEU A 162 -18.09 2.14 18.90
C LEU A 162 -18.53 1.10 19.93
N THR A 163 -19.73 0.54 19.74
CA THR A 163 -20.12 -0.69 20.42
C THR A 163 -19.44 -1.90 19.77
N PRO A 164 -19.31 -3.03 20.49
CA PRO A 164 -18.80 -4.28 19.90
C PRO A 164 -19.54 -4.68 18.61
N GLU A 165 -20.87 -4.50 18.57
CA GLU A 165 -21.71 -4.83 17.41
C GLU A 165 -21.40 -3.94 16.21
N GLN A 166 -21.12 -2.65 16.43
CA GLN A 166 -20.71 -1.73 15.38
C GLN A 166 -19.32 -2.09 14.84
N VAL A 167 -18.38 -2.52 15.70
CA VAL A 167 -17.06 -3.02 15.26
C VAL A 167 -17.22 -4.29 14.42
N GLU A 168 -18.07 -5.23 14.82
CA GLU A 168 -18.38 -6.43 14.01
C GLU A 168 -19.02 -6.06 12.66
N SER A 169 -19.97 -5.12 12.67
CA SER A 169 -20.61 -4.66 11.44
C SER A 169 -19.61 -4.00 10.50
N TYR A 170 -18.73 -3.16 11.03
CA TYR A 170 -17.64 -2.54 10.27
C TYR A 170 -16.74 -3.59 9.62
N HIS A 171 -16.27 -4.58 10.38
CA HIS A 171 -15.40 -5.63 9.85
C HIS A 171 -16.07 -6.42 8.71
N ARG A 172 -17.37 -6.72 8.83
CA ARG A 172 -18.14 -7.34 7.74
C ARG A 172 -18.24 -6.44 6.52
N LEU A 173 -18.63 -5.17 6.70
CA LEU A 173 -18.78 -4.18 5.61
C LEU A 173 -17.46 -3.94 4.87
N ARG A 174 -16.33 -4.08 5.57
CA ARG A 174 -14.98 -3.92 5.00
C ARG A 174 -14.37 -5.20 4.45
N GLY A 175 -15.06 -6.34 4.55
CA GLY A 175 -14.60 -7.62 4.00
C GLY A 175 -13.48 -8.27 4.82
N TYR A 176 -13.37 -7.96 6.12
CA TYR A 176 -12.39 -8.56 7.03
C TYR A 176 -12.92 -9.74 7.83
N SER A 177 -14.19 -10.12 7.61
CA SER A 177 -14.75 -11.35 8.19
C SER A 177 -14.29 -12.54 7.36
N HIS A 178 -13.50 -13.41 7.98
CA HIS A 178 -13.11 -14.72 7.45
C HIS A 178 -13.85 -15.82 8.22
#